data_AF-A0A956JJN1-F1
#
_entry.id   AF-A0A956JJN1-F1
#
_cell.length_a   1.000
_cell.length_b   1.000
_cell.length_c   1.000
_cell.angle_alpha   90.00
_cell.angle_beta   90.00
_cell.angle_gamma   90.00
#
_symmetry.space_group_name_H-M   'P 1'
#
loop_
_entity.id
_entity.type
_entity.pdbx_description
1 polymer ?
#
loop_
_entity_poly.entity_id
_entity_poly.type
_entity_poly.pdbx_seq_one_letter_code
_entity_poly.pdbx_strand_id
1 'polypeptide(L)'
;MSEAAERGGLLKALGPGFLFAGTAVGVSHIVQSTRAGALFGLALIVVVIAANVLKYPGFAFGPRYAAATGTSLLEAYRRQGRWALVLYGLLTIGTMFAVQAAVTITTAGLSIAIFGVGPGLWAHAAILTVLAGAIAGLGQFKLLDWVVKIIVVVLTVATLVATALALPKIDWAGAAWTLDAGQLTPQTIFFCAALIGWMPTALDIAVWHSLWTLARRDETGHAPTAREVLFEFKVG
;
A
#
# COMPACT_ATOMS: atom_id res chain seq x y z
N MET A 1 10.75 13.75 28.92
CA MET A 1 9.45 13.04 28.97
C MET A 1 9.66 11.73 29.69
N SER A 2 8.73 11.29 30.56
CA SER A 2 8.78 9.95 31.14
C SER A 2 8.59 8.90 30.02
N GLU A 3 9.28 7.77 30.10
CA GLU A 3 9.20 6.68 29.12
C GLU A 3 7.75 6.19 28.91
N ALA A 4 6.92 6.26 29.96
CA ALA A 4 5.49 5.93 29.88
C ALA A 4 4.69 6.94 29.04
N ALA A 5 5.05 8.23 29.08
CA ALA A 5 4.40 9.26 28.27
C ALA A 5 4.82 9.17 26.79
N GLU A 6 6.08 8.81 26.52
CA GLU A 6 6.57 8.55 25.16
C GLU A 6 5.91 7.30 24.55
N ARG A 7 5.78 6.21 25.30
CA ARG A 7 5.03 5.02 24.88
C ARG A 7 3.54 5.33 24.65
N GLY A 8 2.93 6.15 25.51
CA GLY A 8 1.53 6.58 25.36
C GLY A 8 1.28 7.42 24.10
N GLY A 9 2.20 8.31 23.75
CA GLY A 9 2.13 9.11 22.52
C GLY A 9 2.28 8.27 21.24
N LEU A 10 3.23 7.32 21.23
CA LEU A 10 3.41 6.38 20.12
C LEU A 10 2.16 5.53 19.86
N LEU A 11 1.53 4.99 20.91
CA LEU A 11 0.31 4.20 20.77
C LEU A 11 -0.86 5.01 20.20
N LYS A 12 -0.94 6.30 20.53
CA LYS A 12 -1.95 7.21 19.97
C LYS A 12 -1.67 7.57 18.51
N ALA A 13 -0.40 7.65 18.11
CA ALA A 13 0.00 7.90 16.72
C ALA A 13 -0.24 6.68 15.80
N LEU A 14 -0.17 5.45 16.31
CA LEU A 14 -0.33 4.22 15.51
C LEU A 14 -1.71 4.09 14.83
N GLY A 15 -1.70 3.92 13.50
CA GLY A 15 -2.88 3.72 12.67
C GLY A 15 -2.63 4.05 11.20
N PRO A 16 -2.26 5.31 10.88
CA PRO A 16 -2.00 5.75 9.51
C PRO A 16 -0.95 4.90 8.78
N GLY A 17 0.13 4.49 9.46
CA GLY A 17 1.13 3.56 8.91
C GLY A 17 0.55 2.19 8.54
N PHE A 18 -0.34 1.61 9.36
CA PHE A 18 -1.01 0.35 9.03
C PHE A 18 -1.99 0.50 7.86
N LEU A 19 -2.67 1.64 7.75
CA LEU A 19 -3.51 1.95 6.58
C LEU A 19 -2.65 2.03 5.32
N PHE A 20 -1.50 2.71 5.38
CA PHE A 20 -0.52 2.75 4.31
C PHE A 20 -0.06 1.32 3.92
N ALA A 21 0.36 0.51 4.89
CA ALA A 21 0.75 -0.88 4.67
C ALA A 21 -0.36 -1.70 4.01
N GLY A 22 -1.61 -1.53 4.45
CA GLY A 22 -2.79 -2.19 3.87
C GLY A 22 -3.05 -1.81 2.42
N THR A 23 -2.75 -0.57 2.01
CA THR A 23 -2.82 -0.17 0.60
C THR A 23 -1.64 -0.67 -0.24
N ALA A 24 -0.51 -0.97 0.40
CA ALA A 24 0.68 -1.49 -0.26
C ALA A 24 0.62 -3.01 -0.47
N VAL A 25 0.11 -3.76 0.51
CA VAL A 25 0.05 -5.23 0.47
C VAL A 25 -1.23 -5.68 -0.26
N GLY A 26 -1.14 -5.78 -1.59
CA GLY A 26 -2.26 -6.21 -2.43
C GLY A 26 -1.81 -6.85 -3.76
N VAL A 27 -2.43 -6.41 -4.87
CA VAL A 27 -2.16 -6.93 -6.23
C VAL A 27 -0.67 -6.84 -6.59
N SER A 28 0.01 -5.78 -6.15
CA SER A 28 1.46 -5.63 -6.31
C SER A 28 2.19 -6.87 -5.79
N HIS A 29 1.95 -7.29 -4.55
CA HIS A 29 2.68 -8.38 -3.91
C HIS A 29 2.21 -9.77 -4.37
N ILE A 30 0.89 -9.99 -4.44
CA ILE A 30 0.31 -11.31 -4.72
C ILE A 30 0.41 -11.66 -6.22
N VAL A 31 0.35 -10.66 -7.11
CA VAL A 31 0.36 -10.88 -8.56
C VAL A 31 1.68 -10.42 -9.19
N GLN A 32 2.11 -9.18 -8.97
CA GLN A 32 3.28 -8.66 -9.68
C GLN A 32 4.60 -9.22 -9.14
N SER A 33 4.80 -9.29 -7.81
CA SER A 33 6.03 -9.88 -7.25
C SER A 33 6.12 -11.38 -7.51
N THR A 34 5.01 -12.13 -7.42
CA THR A 34 5.00 -13.57 -7.72
C THR A 34 5.29 -13.83 -9.20
N ARG A 35 4.70 -13.02 -10.11
CA ARG A 35 5.01 -13.06 -11.53
C ARG A 35 6.46 -12.67 -11.83
N ALA A 36 6.98 -11.64 -11.16
CA ALA A 36 8.39 -11.26 -11.28
C ALA A 36 9.32 -12.41 -10.87
N GLY A 37 9.05 -13.07 -9.74
CA GLY A 37 9.79 -14.24 -9.30
C GLY A 37 9.69 -15.44 -10.25
N ALA A 38 8.50 -15.70 -10.80
CA ALA A 38 8.28 -16.79 -11.74
C ALA A 38 8.96 -16.56 -13.10
N LEU A 39 9.01 -15.32 -13.59
CA LEU A 39 9.58 -15.00 -14.91
C LEU A 39 11.08 -14.72 -14.87
N PHE A 40 11.59 -14.15 -13.79
CA PHE A 40 12.96 -13.60 -13.71
C PHE A 40 13.75 -14.10 -12.49
N GLY A 41 13.23 -15.06 -11.72
CA GLY A 41 13.90 -15.54 -10.51
C GLY A 41 14.15 -14.42 -9.50
N LEU A 42 15.39 -14.28 -9.05
CA LEU A 42 15.79 -13.25 -8.08
C LEU A 42 16.25 -11.94 -8.73
N ALA A 43 16.30 -11.87 -10.07
CA ALA A 43 16.90 -10.77 -10.81
C ALA A 43 16.23 -9.41 -10.56
N LEU A 44 14.93 -9.42 -10.30
CA LEU A 44 14.15 -8.20 -10.08
C LEU A 44 14.10 -7.74 -8.62
N ILE A 45 14.76 -8.44 -7.68
CA ILE A 45 14.85 -7.98 -6.28
C ILE A 45 15.44 -6.57 -6.21
N VAL A 46 16.53 -6.32 -6.96
CA VAL A 46 17.18 -5.00 -7.00
C VAL A 46 16.22 -3.93 -7.53
N VAL A 47 15.40 -4.26 -8.53
CA VAL A 47 14.40 -3.33 -9.09
C VAL A 47 13.32 -3.00 -8.05
N VAL A 48 12.82 -4.00 -7.32
CA VAL A 48 11.83 -3.79 -6.24
C VAL A 48 12.41 -2.96 -5.10
N ILE A 49 13.65 -3.24 -4.66
CA ILE A 49 14.32 -2.44 -3.63
C ILE A 49 14.50 -1.00 -4.12
N ALA A 50 14.99 -0.79 -5.34
CA ALA A 50 15.17 0.53 -5.91
C ALA A 50 13.84 1.31 -5.99
N ALA A 51 12.75 0.66 -6.42
CA ALA A 51 11.43 1.28 -6.46
C ALA A 51 10.98 1.79 -5.07
N ASN A 52 11.18 0.98 -4.03
CA ASN A 52 10.86 1.35 -2.65
C ASN A 52 11.73 2.52 -2.15
N VAL A 53 13.05 2.45 -2.35
CA VAL A 53 14.00 3.50 -1.93
C VAL A 53 13.71 4.83 -2.62
N LEU A 54 13.49 4.82 -3.93
CA LEU A 54 13.23 6.04 -4.71
C LEU A 54 11.92 6.72 -4.30
N LYS A 55 10.89 5.93 -3.96
CA LYS A 55 9.58 6.45 -3.57
C LYS A 55 9.44 6.76 -2.08
N TYR A 56 10.31 6.22 -1.23
CA TYR A 56 10.27 6.39 0.22
C TYR A 56 10.14 7.87 0.65
N PRO A 57 10.90 8.84 0.08
CA PRO A 57 10.74 10.25 0.44
C PRO A 57 9.32 10.76 0.17
N GLY A 58 8.70 10.35 -0.95
CA GLY A 58 7.33 10.71 -1.30
C GLY A 58 6.31 10.14 -0.32
N PHE A 59 6.44 8.87 0.05
CA PHE A 59 5.55 8.24 1.04
C PHE A 59 5.67 8.88 2.43
N ALA A 60 6.91 9.14 2.87
CA ALA A 60 7.17 9.77 4.16
C ALA A 60 6.74 11.24 4.22
N PHE A 61 6.61 11.91 3.08
CA PHE A 61 6.29 13.33 3.02
C PHE A 61 4.89 13.64 3.53
N GLY A 62 3.89 12.84 3.12
CA GLY A 62 2.48 12.99 3.52
C GLY A 62 2.26 13.16 5.03
N PRO A 63 2.61 12.16 5.84
CA PRO A 63 2.34 12.21 7.27
C PRO A 63 3.23 13.24 7.98
N ARG A 64 4.49 13.45 7.52
CA ARG A 64 5.37 14.49 8.05
C ARG A 64 4.83 15.89 7.82
N TYR A 65 4.27 16.14 6.64
CA TYR A 65 3.63 17.40 6.30
C TYR A 65 2.43 17.67 7.22
N ALA A 66 1.57 16.67 7.40
CA ALA A 66 0.41 16.76 8.29
C ALA A 66 0.81 17.07 9.74
N ALA A 67 1.82 16.38 10.28
CA ALA A 67 2.31 16.62 11.63
C ALA A 67 2.95 18.00 11.80
N ALA A 68 3.72 18.46 10.80
CA ALA A 68 4.43 19.74 10.89
C ALA A 68 3.51 20.96 10.70
N THR A 69 2.49 20.84 9.85
CA THR A 69 1.64 21.99 9.47
C THR A 69 0.27 21.98 10.11
N GLY A 70 -0.18 20.83 10.64
CA GLY A 70 -1.55 20.63 11.08
C GLY A 70 -2.58 20.62 9.94
N THR A 71 -2.14 20.56 8.68
CA THR A 71 -3.00 20.59 7.46
C THR A 71 -2.64 19.46 6.49
N SER A 72 -3.57 19.08 5.62
CA SER A 72 -3.36 17.97 4.68
C SER A 72 -2.61 18.43 3.43
N LEU A 73 -2.01 17.50 2.69
CA LEU A 73 -1.42 17.81 1.39
C LEU A 73 -2.45 18.33 0.37
N LEU A 74 -3.72 17.94 0.52
CA LEU A 74 -4.79 18.46 -0.31
C LEU A 74 -5.00 19.97 -0.06
N GLU A 75 -4.95 20.40 1.20
CA GLU A 75 -4.98 21.82 1.56
C GLU A 75 -3.71 22.55 1.06
N ALA A 76 -2.55 21.88 1.08
CA ALA A 76 -1.32 22.40 0.49
C ALA A 76 -1.47 22.68 -1.02
N TYR A 77 -2.04 21.73 -1.77
CA TYR A 77 -2.34 21.90 -3.20
C TYR A 77 -3.33 23.04 -3.42
N ARG A 78 -4.35 23.17 -2.57
CA ARG A 78 -5.28 24.30 -2.62
C ARG A 78 -4.56 25.65 -2.49
N ARG A 79 -3.62 25.76 -1.55
CA ARG A 79 -2.81 26.97 -1.33
C ARG A 79 -1.90 27.31 -2.50
N GLN A 80 -1.43 26.29 -3.23
CA GLN A 80 -0.66 26.48 -4.47
C GLN A 80 -1.52 26.99 -5.63
N GLY A 81 -2.82 26.73 -5.57
CA GLY A 81 -3.83 27.25 -6.50
C GLY A 81 -4.87 26.20 -6.88
N ARG A 82 -6.01 26.66 -7.39
CA ARG A 82 -7.12 25.76 -7.81
C ARG A 82 -6.70 24.76 -8.90
N TRP A 83 -5.72 25.12 -9.74
CA TRP A 83 -5.21 24.25 -10.80
C TRP A 83 -4.61 22.95 -10.24
N ALA A 84 -3.91 23.00 -9.10
CA ALA A 84 -3.26 21.83 -8.50
C ALA A 84 -4.31 20.86 -7.93
N LEU A 85 -5.37 21.40 -7.31
CA LEU A 85 -6.52 20.60 -6.88
C LEU A 85 -7.25 19.94 -8.06
N VAL A 86 -7.48 20.69 -9.14
CA VAL A 86 -8.14 20.16 -10.35
C VAL A 86 -7.28 19.04 -10.95
N LEU A 87 -5.97 19.24 -11.07
CA LEU A 87 -5.05 18.22 -11.57
C LEU A 87 -5.09 16.96 -10.70
N TYR A 88 -5.01 17.10 -9.38
CA TYR A 88 -5.14 15.97 -8.45
C TYR A 88 -6.48 15.26 -8.60
N GLY A 89 -7.58 16.01 -8.74
CA GLY A 89 -8.91 15.46 -8.97
C GLY A 89 -9.01 14.68 -10.27
N LEU A 90 -8.49 15.22 -11.38
CA LEU A 90 -8.48 14.55 -12.68
C LEU A 90 -7.65 13.26 -12.63
N LEU A 91 -6.47 13.29 -12.00
CA LEU A 91 -5.65 12.10 -11.81
C LEU A 91 -6.37 11.04 -10.99
N THR A 92 -6.99 11.43 -9.86
CA THR A 92 -7.74 10.52 -8.99
C THR A 92 -8.91 9.88 -9.71
N ILE A 93 -9.70 10.67 -10.46
CA ILE A 93 -10.85 10.16 -11.23
C ILE A 93 -10.37 9.23 -12.34
N GLY A 94 -9.27 9.58 -13.02
CA GLY A 94 -8.70 8.76 -14.08
C GLY A 94 -8.18 7.41 -13.61
N THR A 95 -7.55 7.35 -12.43
CA THR A 95 -6.93 6.12 -11.91
C THR A 95 -7.88 5.25 -11.10
N MET A 96 -8.89 5.83 -10.43
CA MET A 96 -9.73 5.07 -9.49
C MET A 96 -10.45 3.89 -10.13
N PHE A 97 -10.93 4.01 -11.37
CA PHE A 97 -11.63 2.91 -12.05
C PHE A 97 -10.68 1.75 -12.36
N ALA A 98 -9.45 2.05 -12.79
CA ALA A 98 -8.45 1.04 -13.07
C ALA A 98 -7.98 0.34 -11.80
N VAL A 99 -7.73 1.10 -10.72
CA VAL A 99 -7.36 0.54 -9.41
C VAL A 99 -8.49 -0.32 -8.87
N GLN A 100 -9.73 0.16 -8.91
CA GLN A 100 -10.88 -0.57 -8.40
C GLN A 100 -11.12 -1.86 -9.18
N ALA A 101 -11.05 -1.82 -10.51
CA ALA A 101 -11.18 -3.00 -11.34
C ALA A 101 -10.07 -4.03 -11.04
N ALA A 102 -8.81 -3.58 -10.96
CA ALA A 102 -7.67 -4.45 -10.69
C ALA A 102 -7.77 -5.14 -9.32
N VAL A 103 -8.07 -4.40 -8.25
CA VAL A 103 -8.19 -4.95 -6.90
C VAL A 103 -9.40 -5.87 -6.79
N THR A 104 -10.55 -5.47 -7.33
CA THR A 104 -11.80 -6.24 -7.22
C THR A 104 -11.72 -7.55 -8.00
N ILE A 105 -11.27 -7.51 -9.26
CA ILE A 105 -11.16 -8.71 -10.10
C ILE A 105 -10.12 -9.68 -9.55
N THR A 106 -8.97 -9.17 -9.09
CA THR A 106 -7.93 -10.02 -8.48
C THR A 106 -8.46 -10.70 -7.23
N THR A 107 -9.15 -9.97 -6.36
CA THR A 107 -9.73 -10.53 -5.12
C THR A 107 -10.82 -11.56 -5.43
N ALA A 108 -11.69 -11.26 -6.40
CA ALA A 108 -12.72 -12.20 -6.84
C ALA A 108 -12.12 -13.47 -7.46
N GLY A 109 -11.09 -13.34 -8.30
CA GLY A 109 -10.37 -14.46 -8.89
C GLY A 109 -9.69 -15.34 -7.84
N LEU A 110 -9.04 -14.73 -6.84
CA LEU A 110 -8.42 -15.45 -5.73
C LEU A 110 -9.48 -16.17 -4.87
N SER A 111 -10.61 -15.53 -4.59
CA SER A 111 -11.73 -16.14 -3.87
C SER A 111 -12.23 -17.40 -4.57
N ILE A 112 -12.43 -17.35 -5.89
CA ILE A 112 -12.87 -18.50 -6.68
C ILE A 112 -11.80 -19.60 -6.64
N ALA A 113 -10.53 -19.25 -6.80
CA ALA A 113 -9.42 -20.21 -6.80
C ALA A 113 -9.27 -20.94 -5.45
N ILE A 114 -9.53 -20.26 -4.33
CA ILE A 114 -9.39 -20.84 -2.98
C ILE A 114 -10.63 -21.65 -2.58
N PHE A 115 -11.82 -21.07 -2.73
CA PHE A 115 -13.04 -21.66 -2.17
C PHE A 115 -13.74 -22.59 -3.16
N GLY A 116 -13.48 -22.46 -4.46
CA GLY A 116 -14.08 -23.31 -5.50
C GLY A 116 -15.61 -23.22 -5.60
N VAL A 117 -16.23 -22.26 -4.92
CA VAL A 117 -17.69 -22.11 -4.83
C VAL A 117 -18.12 -20.70 -5.21
N GLY A 118 -19.31 -20.59 -5.80
CA GLY A 118 -20.03 -19.33 -5.94
C GLY A 118 -20.42 -18.94 -7.38
N PRO A 119 -21.15 -17.82 -7.52
CA PRO A 119 -21.92 -17.45 -8.74
C PRO A 119 -21.09 -16.94 -9.94
N GLY A 120 -19.79 -17.23 -9.99
CA GLY A 120 -18.87 -16.75 -11.03
C GLY A 120 -18.18 -15.41 -10.71
N LEU A 121 -17.24 -14.99 -11.57
CA LEU A 121 -16.34 -13.86 -11.35
C LEU A 121 -17.07 -12.53 -11.10
N TRP A 122 -18.04 -12.20 -11.96
CA TRP A 122 -18.75 -10.93 -11.92
C TRP A 122 -19.60 -10.77 -10.65
N ALA A 123 -20.23 -11.86 -10.20
CA ALA A 123 -21.03 -11.84 -9.00
C ALA A 123 -20.16 -11.72 -7.73
N HIS A 124 -19.00 -12.39 -7.67
CA HIS A 124 -18.02 -12.15 -6.60
C HIS A 124 -17.54 -10.71 -6.58
N ALA A 125 -17.19 -10.15 -7.73
CA ALA A 125 -16.76 -8.76 -7.85
C ALA A 125 -17.84 -7.77 -7.38
N ALA A 126 -19.11 -8.00 -7.75
CA ALA A 126 -20.24 -7.19 -7.32
C ALA A 126 -20.44 -7.29 -5.80
N ILE A 127 -20.44 -8.50 -5.23
CA ILE A 127 -20.58 -8.73 -3.77
C ILE A 127 -19.45 -7.99 -3.02
N LEU A 128 -18.20 -8.16 -3.44
CA LEU A 128 -17.05 -7.49 -2.82
C LEU A 128 -17.19 -5.97 -2.87
N THR A 129 -17.60 -5.42 -4.02
CA THR A 129 -17.78 -3.98 -4.20
C THR A 129 -18.88 -3.43 -3.29
N VAL A 130 -20.02 -4.13 -3.20
CA VAL A 130 -21.13 -3.72 -2.33
C VAL A 130 -20.74 -3.80 -0.87
N LEU A 131 -20.06 -4.87 -0.44
CA LEU A 131 -19.60 -5.01 0.95
C LEU A 131 -18.57 -3.94 1.31
N ALA A 132 -17.57 -3.71 0.46
CA ALA A 132 -16.57 -2.67 0.67
C ALA A 132 -17.22 -1.27 0.70
N GLY A 133 -18.16 -1.00 -0.21
CA GLY A 133 -18.93 0.24 -0.25
C GLY A 133 -19.79 0.44 1.01
N ALA A 134 -20.43 -0.63 1.51
CA ALA A 134 -21.21 -0.59 2.74
C ALA A 134 -20.31 -0.33 3.96
N ILE A 135 -19.15 -0.99 4.06
CA ILE A 135 -18.17 -0.74 5.13
C ILE A 135 -17.66 0.70 5.06
N ALA A 136 -17.35 1.21 3.86
CA ALA A 136 -16.89 2.58 3.70
C ALA A 136 -17.98 3.63 3.99
N GLY A 137 -19.24 3.35 3.63
CA GLY A 137 -20.37 4.26 3.82
C GLY A 137 -20.93 4.27 5.24
N LEU A 138 -20.89 3.12 5.94
CA LEU A 138 -21.38 2.98 7.33
C LEU A 138 -20.26 3.12 8.37
N GLY A 139 -19.02 2.83 7.97
CA GLY A 139 -17.86 2.82 8.85
C GLY A 139 -17.37 4.23 9.15
N GLN A 140 -17.51 4.65 10.41
CA GLN A 140 -16.62 5.67 10.95
C GLN A 140 -15.18 5.13 10.89
N PHE A 141 -14.19 6.03 10.68
CA PHE A 141 -12.75 5.73 10.50
C PHE A 141 -12.21 4.59 11.39
N LYS A 142 -12.74 4.46 12.62
CA LYS A 142 -12.41 3.42 13.60
C LYS A 142 -12.64 1.97 13.14
N LEU A 143 -13.75 1.66 12.46
CA LEU A 143 -14.01 0.29 11.98
C LEU A 143 -13.01 -0.08 10.88
N LEU A 144 -12.77 0.84 9.95
CA LEU A 144 -11.80 0.66 8.88
C LEU A 144 -10.39 0.45 9.42
N ASP A 145 -9.92 1.30 10.33
CA ASP A 145 -8.60 1.20 10.97
C ASP A 145 -8.41 -0.17 11.66
N TRP A 146 -9.42 -0.63 12.40
CA TRP A 146 -9.35 -1.92 13.09
C TRP A 146 -9.29 -3.12 12.13
N VAL A 147 -10.17 -3.15 11.12
CA VAL A 147 -10.21 -4.23 10.12
C VAL A 147 -8.91 -4.29 9.33
N VAL A 148 -8.39 -3.13 8.88
CA VAL A 148 -7.15 -3.07 8.10
C VAL A 148 -5.96 -3.57 8.91
N LYS A 149 -5.85 -3.20 10.20
CA LYS A 149 -4.79 -3.69 11.08
C LYS A 149 -4.77 -5.22 11.17
N ILE A 150 -5.93 -5.86 11.32
CA ILE A 150 -6.03 -7.32 11.36
C ILE A 150 -5.57 -7.92 10.04
N ILE A 151 -6.08 -7.39 8.92
CA ILE A 151 -5.74 -7.89 7.59
C ILE A 151 -4.24 -7.79 7.34
N VAL A 152 -3.63 -6.63 7.62
CA VAL A 152 -2.19 -6.42 7.42
C VAL A 152 -1.37 -7.38 8.27
N VAL A 153 -1.71 -7.56 9.54
CA VAL A 153 -0.98 -8.51 10.41
C VAL A 153 -1.07 -9.94 9.86
N VAL A 154 -2.27 -10.39 9.48
CA VAL A 154 -2.47 -11.73 8.91
C VAL A 154 -1.69 -11.90 7.61
N LEU A 155 -1.76 -10.93 6.69
CA LEU A 155 -1.04 -10.98 5.41
C LEU A 155 0.47 -10.97 5.60
N THR A 156 0.98 -10.18 6.54
CA THR A 156 2.42 -10.14 6.86
C THR A 156 2.88 -11.48 7.40
N VAL A 157 2.17 -12.05 8.38
CA VAL A 157 2.51 -13.38 8.93
C VAL A 157 2.44 -14.46 7.84
N ALA A 158 1.38 -14.47 7.03
CA ALA A 158 1.23 -15.42 5.93
C ALA A 158 2.38 -15.30 4.90
N THR A 159 2.79 -14.08 4.57
CA THR A 159 3.90 -13.81 3.64
C THR A 159 5.23 -14.29 4.21
N LEU A 160 5.50 -14.07 5.51
CA LEU A 160 6.71 -14.57 6.18
C LEU A 160 6.74 -16.10 6.20
N VAL A 161 5.62 -16.75 6.53
CA VAL A 161 5.51 -18.22 6.51
C VAL A 161 5.72 -18.75 5.09
N ALA A 162 5.04 -18.19 4.10
CA ALA A 162 5.19 -18.60 2.70
C ALA A 162 6.65 -18.44 2.22
N THR A 163 7.31 -17.35 2.61
CA THR A 163 8.73 -17.11 2.30
C THR A 163 9.61 -18.16 2.96
N ALA A 164 9.42 -18.44 4.26
CA ALA A 164 10.18 -19.46 4.97
C ALA A 164 10.03 -20.86 4.36
N LEU A 165 8.84 -21.20 3.87
CA LEU A 165 8.57 -22.46 3.17
C LEU A 165 9.14 -22.51 1.75
N ALA A 166 9.34 -21.35 1.11
CA ALA A 166 9.89 -21.22 -0.23
C ALA A 166 11.44 -21.19 -0.25
N LEU A 167 12.08 -20.58 0.76
CA LEU A 167 13.55 -20.42 0.82
C LEU A 167 14.35 -21.72 0.58
N PRO A 168 13.99 -22.89 1.16
CA PRO A 168 14.72 -24.13 0.93
C PRO A 168 14.57 -24.70 -0.49
N LYS A 169 13.56 -24.22 -1.24
CA LYS A 169 13.26 -24.69 -2.60
C LYS A 169 14.00 -23.86 -3.67
N ILE A 170 14.70 -22.81 -3.27
CA ILE A 170 15.47 -21.98 -4.18
C ILE A 170 16.80 -22.68 -4.48
N ASP A 171 17.08 -22.88 -5.77
CA ASP A 171 18.43 -23.22 -6.22
C ASP A 171 19.32 -21.98 -6.13
N TRP A 172 19.99 -21.81 -4.99
CA TRP A 172 20.85 -20.66 -4.73
C TRP A 172 22.08 -20.61 -5.64
N ALA A 173 22.55 -21.75 -6.15
CA ALA A 173 23.71 -21.81 -7.02
C ALA A 173 23.36 -21.40 -8.46
N GLY A 174 22.15 -21.74 -8.92
CA GLY A 174 21.62 -21.39 -10.24
C GLY A 174 20.77 -20.11 -10.29
N ALA A 175 20.56 -19.43 -9.16
CA ALA A 175 19.67 -18.28 -9.11
C ALA A 175 20.18 -17.11 -9.97
N ALA A 176 19.34 -16.63 -10.89
CA ALA A 176 19.60 -15.40 -11.62
C ALA A 176 19.41 -14.19 -10.69
N TRP A 177 20.50 -13.49 -10.39
CA TRP A 177 20.51 -12.28 -9.56
C TRP A 177 20.47 -10.99 -10.37
N THR A 178 20.64 -11.09 -11.69
CA THR A 178 20.62 -9.96 -12.63
C THR A 178 19.87 -10.36 -13.89
N LEU A 179 19.38 -9.37 -14.63
CA LEU A 179 18.82 -9.61 -15.96
C LEU A 179 19.95 -9.83 -16.96
N ASP A 180 19.85 -10.88 -17.76
CA ASP A 180 20.76 -11.12 -18.87
C ASP A 180 20.47 -10.15 -20.04
N ALA A 181 21.47 -9.90 -20.88
CA ALA A 181 21.31 -9.03 -22.05
C ALA A 181 20.15 -9.47 -22.97
N GLY A 182 19.93 -10.78 -23.11
CA GLY A 182 18.80 -11.33 -23.88
C GLY A 182 17.43 -11.13 -23.24
N GLN A 183 17.38 -10.86 -21.93
CA GLN A 183 16.14 -10.59 -21.20
C GLN A 183 15.75 -9.11 -21.24
N LEU A 184 16.65 -8.20 -21.64
CA LEU A 184 16.40 -6.76 -21.79
C LEU A 184 15.59 -6.44 -23.06
N THR A 185 14.44 -7.09 -23.19
CA THR A 185 13.48 -6.84 -24.26
C THR A 185 12.58 -5.65 -23.91
N PRO A 186 11.92 -5.01 -24.90
CA PRO A 186 10.91 -3.99 -24.62
C PRO A 186 9.81 -4.48 -23.66
N GLN A 187 9.41 -5.75 -23.75
CA GLN A 187 8.40 -6.35 -22.87
C GLN A 187 8.87 -6.37 -21.41
N THR A 188 10.11 -6.78 -21.16
CA THR A 188 10.71 -6.77 -19.82
C THR A 188 10.83 -5.35 -19.29
N ILE A 189 11.20 -4.38 -20.14
CA ILE A 189 11.28 -2.97 -19.75
C ILE A 189 9.90 -2.44 -19.35
N PHE A 190 8.86 -2.71 -20.13
CA PHE A 190 7.48 -2.31 -19.77
C PHE A 190 6.98 -3.03 -18.52
N PHE A 191 7.33 -4.30 -18.32
CA PHE A 191 7.02 -5.02 -17.09
C PHE A 191 7.70 -4.38 -15.88
N CYS A 192 9.00 -4.07 -15.96
CA CYS A 192 9.74 -3.38 -14.91
C CYS A 192 9.17 -1.99 -14.63
N ALA A 193 8.79 -1.23 -15.66
CA ALA A 193 8.15 0.07 -15.49
C ALA A 193 6.81 -0.03 -14.75
N ALA A 194 5.97 -1.01 -15.10
CA ALA A 194 4.72 -1.28 -14.40
C ALA A 194 4.97 -1.74 -12.94
N LEU A 195 5.95 -2.61 -12.73
CA LEU A 195 6.37 -3.09 -11.42
C LEU A 195 6.85 -1.94 -10.53
N ILE A 196 7.76 -1.10 -11.02
CA ILE A 196 8.24 0.09 -10.29
C ILE A 196 7.08 1.05 -10.01
N GLY A 197 6.18 1.26 -10.98
CA GLY A 197 5.02 2.12 -10.85
C GLY A 197 4.07 1.70 -9.73
N TRP A 198 3.83 0.39 -9.58
CA TRP A 198 2.92 -0.17 -8.58
C TRP A 198 3.56 -0.60 -7.26
N MET A 199 4.89 -0.75 -7.20
CA MET A 199 5.60 -1.14 -5.98
C MET A 199 5.96 0.06 -5.11
N PRO A 200 5.76 0.00 -3.78
CA PRO A 200 4.82 -0.87 -3.08
C PRO A 200 3.36 -0.43 -3.32
N THR A 201 3.16 0.86 -3.60
CA THR A 201 1.91 1.49 -4.05
C THR A 201 2.21 2.77 -4.85
N ALA A 202 1.19 3.49 -5.27
CA ALA A 202 1.29 4.76 -5.99
C ALA A 202 1.64 5.93 -5.05
N LEU A 203 2.32 6.96 -5.58
CA LEU A 203 2.83 8.09 -4.79
C LEU A 203 1.74 9.03 -4.26
N ASP A 204 0.56 9.02 -4.87
CA ASP A 204 -0.59 9.79 -4.45
C ASP A 204 -1.09 9.39 -3.05
N ILE A 205 -0.75 8.18 -2.58
CA ILE A 205 -1.01 7.72 -1.21
C ILE A 205 -0.50 8.70 -0.14
N ALA A 206 0.53 9.49 -0.44
CA ALA A 206 1.03 10.51 0.48
C ALA A 206 -0.08 11.52 0.88
N VAL A 207 -0.99 11.83 -0.05
CA VAL A 207 -2.13 12.73 0.21
C VAL A 207 -3.10 12.09 1.20
N TRP A 208 -3.44 10.82 0.98
CA TRP A 208 -4.32 10.03 1.84
C TRP A 208 -3.70 9.86 3.22
N HIS A 209 -2.41 9.56 3.27
CA HIS A 209 -1.67 9.38 4.49
C HIS A 209 -1.67 10.66 5.33
N SER A 210 -1.50 11.84 4.70
CA SER A 210 -1.62 13.14 5.38
C SER A 210 -3.02 13.35 6.00
N LEU A 211 -4.09 12.90 5.34
CA LEU A 211 -5.45 12.98 5.86
C LEU A 211 -5.65 12.01 7.04
N TRP A 212 -5.14 10.79 6.95
CA TRP A 212 -5.23 9.80 8.02
C TRP A 212 -4.45 10.23 9.27
N THR A 213 -3.29 10.88 9.12
CA THR A 213 -2.56 11.46 10.25
C THR A 213 -3.40 12.52 10.98
N LEU A 214 -4.12 13.39 10.26
CA LEU A 214 -5.00 14.37 10.88
C LEU A 214 -6.24 13.72 11.50
N ALA A 215 -6.86 12.77 10.81
CA ALA A 215 -7.99 12.02 11.35
C ALA A 215 -7.61 11.30 12.66
N ARG A 216 -6.41 10.73 12.72
CA ARG A 216 -5.89 10.08 13.93
C ARG A 216 -5.63 11.05 15.07
N ARG A 217 -5.11 12.25 14.77
CA ARG A 217 -4.96 13.32 15.75
C ARG A 217 -6.32 13.69 16.34
N ASP A 218 -7.32 13.88 15.48
CA ASP A 218 -8.65 14.32 15.89
C ASP A 218 -9.37 13.20 16.68
N GLU A 219 -9.16 11.92 16.33
CA GLU A 219 -9.68 10.76 17.06
C GLU A 219 -9.06 10.59 18.45
N THR A 220 -7.75 10.81 18.58
CA THR A 220 -7.00 10.51 19.82
C THR A 220 -6.75 11.72 20.72
N GLY A 221 -7.02 12.93 20.21
CA GLY A 221 -6.67 14.20 20.86
C GLY A 221 -5.16 14.44 20.98
N HIS A 222 -4.33 13.63 20.33
CA HIS A 222 -2.87 13.71 20.39
C HIS A 222 -2.33 14.25 19.08
N ALA A 223 -1.65 15.40 19.12
CA ALA A 223 -0.90 15.91 17.98
C ALA A 223 0.45 15.18 17.89
N PRO A 224 0.64 14.27 16.91
CA PRO A 224 1.84 13.46 16.86
C PRO A 224 3.04 14.32 16.46
N THR A 225 4.16 14.10 17.14
CA THR A 225 5.44 14.71 16.79
C THR A 225 5.97 14.11 15.48
N ALA A 226 6.90 14.82 14.82
CA ALA A 226 7.57 14.29 13.63
C ALA A 226 8.29 12.94 13.87
N ARG A 227 8.75 12.69 15.11
CA ARG A 227 9.39 11.44 15.50
C ARG A 227 8.38 10.29 15.63
N GLU A 228 7.24 10.55 16.27
CA GLU A 228 6.14 9.57 16.39
C GLU A 228 5.61 9.21 15.00
N VAL A 229 5.39 10.22 14.15
CA VAL A 229 4.98 10.01 12.76
C VAL A 229 5.96 9.16 11.97
N LEU A 230 7.24 9.51 12.04
CA LEU A 230 8.24 8.74 11.32
C LEU A 230 8.38 7.32 11.87
N PHE A 231 8.17 7.12 13.17
CA PHE A 231 8.17 5.78 13.75
C PHE A 231 6.98 4.97 13.26
N GLU A 232 5.75 5.49 13.35
CA GLU A 232 4.57 4.74 12.91
C GLU A 232 4.59 4.44 11.41
N PHE A 233 5.07 5.40 10.59
CA PHE A 233 5.26 5.18 9.16
C PHE A 233 6.30 4.11 8.83
N LYS A 234 7.32 3.90 9.68
CA LYS A 234 8.32 2.83 9.48
C LYS A 234 7.84 1.48 9.97
N VAL A 235 6.92 1.46 10.93
CA VAL A 235 6.30 0.24 11.45
C VAL A 235 5.29 -0.32 10.45
N GLY A 236 4.52 0.57 9.82
CA GLY A 236 3.70 0.24 8.65
C GLY A 236 4.57 -0.05 7.43
#